data_AF-A0A843DP42-F1
#
_entry.id   AF-A0A843DP42-F1
#
_cell.length_a   1.000
_cell.length_b   1.000
_cell.length_c   1.000
_cell.angle_alpha   90.00
_cell.angle_beta   90.00
_cell.angle_gamma   90.00
#
_symmetry.space_group_name_H-M   'P 1'
#
loop_
_entity.id
_entity.type
_entity.pdbx_description
1 polymer ?
#
loop_
_entity_poly.entity_id
_entity_poly.type
_entity_poly.pdbx_seq_one_letter_code
_entity_poly.pdbx_strand_id
1 'polypeptide(L)'
;MFEELTSTIEFQMSLLLFVALGGYLLATRIHQSAVIGEILVGLVVGPSILGLITYTDFIDGLAGLGSIILLFVIGFEFEVRDIANWKYCVIALVGVVVPWIGGYLCAMLFGMDFYSAIFIGTALTATSIAITANVLREMGKLHQPFAKAIIGAAVIDDVLSLIVLSVCQDLSATGELAVSGILFMIIKAFGFVIVGALVGAKFIPKLLNWMDGTRIVRKFPEFVFIFAMMIAFFYAMCAEAVGISAIVGAFL
;
A
#
# COMPACT_ATOMS: atom_id res chain seq x y z
N MET A 1 36.00 1.28 -11.28
CA MET A 1 36.19 1.60 -9.84
C MET A 1 35.08 2.49 -9.26
N PHE A 2 34.85 3.73 -9.72
CA PHE A 2 33.76 4.55 -9.13
C PHE A 2 32.36 4.06 -9.54
N GLU A 3 32.15 3.73 -10.82
CA GLU A 3 30.90 3.12 -11.31
C GLU A 3 30.64 1.72 -10.72
N GLU A 4 31.69 0.94 -10.49
CA GLU A 4 31.60 -0.36 -9.80
C GLU A 4 31.24 -0.22 -8.32
N LEU A 5 31.64 0.87 -7.66
CA LEU A 5 31.28 1.13 -6.27
C LEU A 5 29.81 1.53 -6.15
N THR A 6 29.32 2.37 -7.06
CA THR A 6 27.93 2.87 -7.08
C THR A 6 26.89 1.78 -7.39
N SER A 7 27.31 0.68 -8.01
CA SER A 7 26.44 -0.47 -8.28
C SER A 7 26.38 -1.47 -7.13
N THR A 8 27.22 -1.33 -6.10
CA THR A 8 27.17 -2.21 -4.92
C THR A 8 25.93 -1.94 -4.07
N ILE A 9 25.32 -3.01 -3.56
CA ILE A 9 24.12 -2.92 -2.71
C ILE A 9 24.41 -2.12 -1.44
N GLU A 10 25.59 -2.29 -0.86
CA GLU A 10 26.04 -1.60 0.34
C GLU A 10 26.12 -0.09 0.12
N PHE A 11 26.65 0.34 -1.02
CA PHE A 11 26.70 1.76 -1.38
C PHE A 11 25.30 2.31 -1.59
N GLN A 12 24.45 1.62 -2.35
CA GLN A 12 23.08 2.06 -2.63
C GLN A 12 22.25 2.20 -1.35
N MET A 13 22.30 1.21 -0.47
CA MET A 13 21.63 1.23 0.83
C MET A 13 22.12 2.34 1.72
N SER A 14 23.45 2.49 1.83
CA SER A 14 24.06 3.55 2.63
C SER A 14 23.61 4.92 2.12
N LEU A 15 23.78 5.18 0.82
CA LEU A 15 23.39 6.44 0.21
C LEU A 15 21.90 6.72 0.43
N LEU A 16 21.01 5.79 0.12
CA LEU A 16 19.56 5.96 0.27
C LEU A 16 19.17 6.27 1.71
N LEU A 17 19.72 5.56 2.71
CA LEU A 17 19.39 5.80 4.12
C LEU A 17 19.90 7.16 4.61
N PHE A 18 21.14 7.54 4.27
CA PHE A 18 21.69 8.85 4.64
C PHE A 18 20.89 9.99 4.01
N VAL A 19 20.54 9.84 2.74
CA VAL A 19 19.84 10.84 1.93
C VAL A 19 18.37 10.93 2.36
N ALA A 20 17.71 9.81 2.62
CA ALA A 20 16.35 9.78 3.18
C ALA A 20 16.29 10.46 4.55
N LEU A 21 17.23 10.17 5.45
CA LEU A 21 17.32 10.86 6.75
C LEU A 21 17.57 12.36 6.57
N GLY A 22 18.42 12.76 5.63
CA GLY A 22 18.63 14.16 5.25
C GLY A 22 17.33 14.83 4.79
N GLY A 23 16.59 14.18 3.89
CA GLY A 23 15.29 14.64 3.40
C GLY A 23 14.25 14.76 4.51
N TYR A 24 14.13 13.73 5.36
CA TYR A 24 13.28 13.71 6.55
C TYR A 24 13.54 14.93 7.44
N LEU A 25 14.81 15.17 7.80
CA LEU A 25 15.20 16.27 8.69
C LEU A 25 14.94 17.64 8.06
N LEU A 26 15.21 17.78 6.75
CA LEU A 26 14.96 19.02 6.02
C LEU A 26 13.46 19.33 5.96
N ALA A 27 12.64 18.37 5.57
CA ALA A 27 11.19 18.51 5.49
C ALA A 27 10.59 18.86 6.87
N THR A 28 11.01 18.15 7.91
CA THR A 28 10.53 18.39 9.28
C THR A 28 10.91 19.79 9.77
N ARG A 29 12.11 20.31 9.42
CA ARG A 29 12.53 21.67 9.77
C ARG A 29 11.69 22.77 9.12
N ILE A 30 11.13 22.52 7.95
CA ILE A 30 10.26 23.47 7.24
C ILE A 30 8.76 23.18 7.47
N HIS A 31 8.44 22.36 8.48
CA HIS A 31 7.07 21.96 8.83
C HIS A 31 6.30 21.25 7.70
N GLN A 32 7.02 20.48 6.86
CA GLN A 32 6.44 19.60 5.84
C GLN A 32 6.49 18.14 6.31
N SER A 33 5.64 17.28 5.72
CA SER A 33 5.69 15.84 5.99
C SER A 33 7.03 15.27 5.55
N ALA A 34 7.57 14.35 6.35
CA ALA A 34 8.87 13.76 6.07
C ALA A 34 8.88 12.96 4.77
N VAL A 35 7.77 12.30 4.41
CA VAL A 35 7.61 11.57 3.16
C VAL A 35 7.89 12.45 1.94
N ILE A 36 7.49 13.73 1.99
CA ILE A 36 7.77 14.68 0.90
C ILE A 36 9.28 14.91 0.77
N GLY A 37 9.98 15.04 1.90
CA GLY A 37 11.44 15.13 1.92
C GLY A 37 12.10 13.91 1.30
N GLU A 38 11.70 12.72 1.71
CA GLU A 38 12.23 11.45 1.19
C GLU A 38 12.03 11.31 -0.32
N ILE A 39 10.84 11.64 -0.83
CA ILE A 39 10.53 11.63 -2.28
C ILE A 39 11.41 12.65 -3.03
N LEU A 40 11.51 13.88 -2.52
CA LEU A 40 12.28 14.94 -3.17
C LEU A 40 13.77 14.58 -3.26
N VAL A 41 14.35 14.07 -2.18
CA VAL A 41 15.76 13.69 -2.24
C VAL A 41 15.96 12.42 -3.07
N GLY A 42 15.00 11.49 -3.09
CA GLY A 42 14.96 10.37 -4.04
C GLY A 42 14.99 10.84 -5.50
N LEU A 43 14.26 11.90 -5.85
CA LEU A 43 14.28 12.52 -7.18
C LEU A 43 15.66 13.14 -7.50
N VAL A 44 16.31 13.73 -6.50
CA VAL A 44 17.66 14.31 -6.65
C VAL A 44 18.71 13.23 -6.88
N VAL A 45 18.75 12.17 -6.08
CA VAL A 45 19.77 11.11 -6.22
C VAL A 45 19.47 10.13 -7.34
N GLY A 46 18.20 10.04 -7.74
CA GLY A 46 17.73 9.19 -8.82
C GLY A 46 18.15 9.67 -10.21
N PRO A 47 17.72 8.95 -11.27
CA PRO A 47 18.14 9.21 -12.65
C PRO A 47 17.63 10.54 -13.22
N SER A 48 16.69 11.20 -12.54
CA SER A 48 16.15 12.48 -12.99
C SER A 48 17.12 13.65 -12.84
N ILE A 49 18.05 13.60 -11.87
CA ILE A 49 19.00 14.69 -11.61
C ILE A 49 20.45 14.18 -11.56
N LEU A 50 20.83 13.42 -10.53
CA LEU A 50 22.22 13.00 -10.34
C LEU A 50 22.56 11.64 -10.94
N GLY A 51 21.58 10.75 -11.08
CA GLY A 51 21.78 9.40 -11.62
C GLY A 51 22.66 8.49 -10.78
N LEU A 52 22.75 8.73 -9.47
CA LEU A 52 23.55 7.92 -8.55
C LEU A 52 22.87 6.59 -8.21
N ILE A 53 21.53 6.59 -8.18
CA ILE A 53 20.70 5.41 -8.01
C ILE A 53 19.82 5.26 -9.25
N THR A 54 19.72 4.04 -9.77
CA THR A 54 18.87 3.70 -10.91
C THR A 54 17.81 2.69 -10.48
N TYR A 55 16.78 2.53 -11.33
CA TYR A 55 15.75 1.52 -11.12
C TYR A 55 16.36 0.13 -11.35
N THR A 56 16.43 -0.66 -10.27
CA THR A 56 16.87 -2.05 -10.28
C THR A 56 15.86 -2.89 -9.50
N ASP A 57 15.83 -4.20 -9.75
CA ASP A 57 14.98 -5.14 -9.00
C ASP A 57 15.25 -5.09 -7.49
N PHE A 58 16.48 -4.76 -7.10
CA PHE A 58 16.84 -4.56 -5.70
C PHE A 58 16.12 -3.35 -5.08
N ILE A 59 16.15 -2.21 -5.76
CA ILE A 59 15.47 -0.98 -5.29
C ILE A 59 13.95 -1.17 -5.27
N ASP A 60 13.39 -1.81 -6.30
CA ASP A 60 11.96 -2.10 -6.38
C ASP A 60 11.53 -3.06 -5.26
N GLY A 61 12.27 -4.14 -5.06
CA GLY A 61 12.06 -5.07 -3.95
C GLY A 61 12.15 -4.39 -2.59
N LEU A 62 13.14 -3.51 -2.38
CA LEU A 62 13.30 -2.75 -1.15
C LEU A 62 12.11 -1.81 -0.88
N ALA A 63 11.62 -1.12 -1.92
CA ALA A 63 10.45 -0.26 -1.82
C ALA A 63 9.19 -1.07 -1.45
N GLY A 64 9.01 -2.23 -2.08
CA GLY A 64 7.94 -3.18 -1.75
C GLY A 64 7.99 -3.63 -0.29
N LEU A 65 9.16 -4.11 0.18
CA LEU A 65 9.37 -4.51 1.58
C LEU A 65 9.08 -3.36 2.55
N GLY A 66 9.56 -2.15 2.27
CA GLY A 66 9.34 -0.97 3.10
C GLY A 66 7.85 -0.63 3.24
N SER A 67 7.11 -0.71 2.14
CA SER A 67 5.66 -0.45 2.13
C SER A 67 4.85 -1.49 2.92
N ILE A 68 5.21 -2.77 2.80
CA ILE A 68 4.63 -3.88 3.57
C ILE A 68 4.85 -3.65 5.07
N ILE A 69 6.08 -3.35 5.48
CA ILE A 69 6.43 -3.12 6.89
C ILE A 69 5.70 -1.88 7.42
N LEU A 70 5.65 -0.80 6.64
CA LEU A 70 4.97 0.42 7.02
C LEU A 70 3.49 0.16 7.32
N LEU A 71 2.77 -0.50 6.40
CA LEU A 71 1.35 -0.75 6.63
C LEU A 71 1.07 -1.82 7.66
N PHE A 72 1.98 -2.77 7.85
CA PHE A 72 1.90 -3.70 8.97
C PHE A 72 1.97 -2.99 10.33
N VAL A 73 2.94 -2.08 10.49
CA VAL A 73 3.05 -1.26 11.71
C VAL A 73 1.81 -0.40 11.91
N ILE A 74 1.28 0.18 10.84
CA ILE A 74 0.03 0.96 10.89
C ILE A 74 -1.15 0.06 11.27
N GLY A 75 -1.27 -1.14 10.71
CA GLY A 75 -2.33 -2.11 11.00
C GLY A 75 -2.40 -2.46 12.49
N PHE A 76 -1.25 -2.59 13.16
CA PHE A 76 -1.20 -2.82 14.61
C PHE A 76 -1.78 -1.68 15.46
N GLU A 77 -1.87 -0.46 14.92
CA GLU A 77 -2.46 0.68 15.64
C GLU A 77 -3.99 0.72 15.55
N PHE A 78 -4.62 -0.18 14.77
CA PHE A 78 -6.07 -0.23 14.58
C PHE A 78 -6.70 -1.49 15.17
N GLU A 79 -7.91 -1.31 15.69
CA GLU A 79 -8.81 -2.44 15.94
C GLU A 79 -9.73 -2.60 14.72
N VAL A 80 -10.00 -3.84 14.27
CA VAL A 80 -10.85 -4.07 13.08
C VAL A 80 -12.22 -3.37 13.17
N ARG A 81 -12.79 -3.23 14.38
CA ARG A 81 -14.05 -2.49 14.60
C ARG A 81 -13.98 -1.00 14.24
N ASP A 82 -12.80 -0.40 14.27
CA ASP A 82 -12.59 1.01 13.96
C ASP A 82 -12.67 1.30 12.46
N ILE A 83 -12.29 0.31 11.65
CA ILE A 83 -12.18 0.39 10.19
C ILE A 83 -13.28 -0.41 9.47
N ALA A 84 -14.05 -1.24 10.19
CA ALA A 84 -15.19 -1.98 9.67
C ALA A 84 -16.50 -1.20 9.86
N ASN A 85 -16.70 -0.15 9.05
CA ASN A 85 -17.95 0.62 9.02
C ASN A 85 -18.53 0.66 7.62
N TRP A 86 -19.82 0.32 7.48
CA TRP A 86 -20.51 0.35 6.19
C TRP A 86 -20.47 1.74 5.52
N LYS A 87 -20.37 2.81 6.31
CA LYS A 87 -20.25 4.18 5.81
C LYS A 87 -18.98 4.38 4.99
N TYR A 88 -17.91 3.64 5.29
CA TYR A 88 -16.64 3.74 4.56
C TYR A 88 -16.76 3.13 3.16
N CYS A 89 -17.68 2.19 2.94
CA CYS A 89 -18.01 1.71 1.59
C CYS A 89 -18.54 2.84 0.70
N VAL A 90 -19.31 3.77 1.27
CA VAL A 90 -19.82 4.93 0.52
C VAL A 90 -18.67 5.88 0.17
N ILE A 91 -17.74 6.10 1.10
CA ILE A 91 -16.56 6.93 0.85
C ILE A 91 -15.70 6.33 -0.26
N ALA A 92 -15.40 5.03 -0.20
CA ALA A 92 -14.66 4.31 -1.23
C ALA A 92 -15.38 4.36 -2.58
N LEU A 93 -16.68 4.06 -2.62
CA LEU A 93 -17.45 4.06 -3.86
C LEU A 93 -17.48 5.44 -4.53
N VAL A 94 -17.71 6.51 -3.75
CA VAL A 94 -17.65 7.89 -4.26
C VAL A 94 -16.22 8.23 -4.69
N GLY A 95 -15.22 7.81 -3.91
CA GLY A 95 -13.79 7.98 -4.19
C GLY A 95 -13.30 7.28 -5.46
N VAL A 96 -13.96 6.20 -5.90
CA VAL A 96 -13.68 5.54 -7.18
C VAL A 96 -14.50 6.15 -8.31
N VAL A 97 -15.82 6.25 -8.13
CA VAL A 97 -16.75 6.61 -9.22
C VAL A 97 -16.53 8.04 -9.68
N VAL A 98 -16.34 8.99 -8.76
CA VAL A 98 -16.22 10.41 -9.13
C VAL A 98 -14.92 10.69 -9.90
N PRO A 99 -13.72 10.29 -9.43
CA PRO A 99 -12.49 10.43 -10.20
C PRO A 99 -12.50 9.65 -11.51
N TRP A 100 -13.09 8.44 -11.53
CA TRP A 100 -13.21 7.66 -12.75
C TRP A 100 -14.00 8.38 -13.83
N ILE A 101 -15.20 8.87 -13.49
CA ILE A 101 -16.04 9.64 -14.42
C ILE A 101 -15.31 10.93 -14.84
N GLY A 102 -14.69 11.63 -13.88
CA GLY A 102 -13.93 12.84 -14.16
C GLY A 102 -12.79 12.62 -15.15
N GLY A 103 -11.98 11.57 -14.93
CA GLY A 103 -10.88 11.19 -15.83
C GLY A 103 -11.36 10.80 -17.21
N TYR A 104 -12.41 9.96 -17.28
CA TYR A 104 -13.03 9.55 -18.54
C TYR A 104 -13.54 10.76 -19.34
N LEU A 105 -14.34 11.63 -18.71
CA LEU A 105 -14.90 12.80 -19.38
C LEU A 105 -13.81 13.78 -19.82
N CYS A 106 -12.80 14.02 -18.98
CA CYS A 106 -11.65 14.83 -19.36
C CYS A 106 -10.95 14.26 -20.59
N ALA A 107 -10.64 12.97 -20.61
CA ALA A 107 -9.99 12.32 -21.75
C ALA A 107 -10.82 12.43 -23.04
N MET A 108 -12.14 12.23 -22.95
CA MET A 108 -13.05 12.40 -24.09
C MET A 108 -13.06 13.85 -24.60
N LEU A 109 -13.00 14.85 -23.72
CA LEU A 109 -12.92 16.26 -24.09
C LEU A 109 -11.61 16.62 -24.82
N PHE A 110 -10.51 15.92 -24.52
CA PHE A 110 -9.24 16.04 -25.25
C PHE A 110 -9.22 15.23 -26.57
N GLY A 111 -10.34 14.60 -26.95
CA GLY A 111 -10.48 13.87 -28.21
C GLY A 111 -9.82 12.49 -28.19
N MET A 112 -9.56 11.91 -27.02
CA MET A 112 -9.02 10.56 -26.89
C MET A 112 -10.10 9.52 -27.23
N ASP A 113 -9.67 8.35 -27.70
CA ASP A 113 -10.59 7.25 -27.99
C ASP A 113 -11.16 6.64 -26.69
N PHE A 114 -12.23 5.85 -26.85
CA PHE A 114 -12.97 5.24 -25.74
C PHE A 114 -12.09 4.40 -24.80
N TYR A 115 -11.16 3.61 -25.34
CA TYR A 115 -10.31 2.75 -24.51
C TYR A 115 -9.28 3.56 -23.75
N SER A 116 -8.66 4.55 -24.40
CA SER A 116 -7.78 5.51 -23.75
C SER A 116 -8.49 6.30 -22.64
N ALA A 117 -9.74 6.70 -22.86
CA ALA A 117 -10.53 7.42 -21.88
C ALA A 117 -10.88 6.56 -20.66
N ILE A 118 -11.25 5.29 -20.86
CA ILE A 118 -11.49 4.34 -19.77
C ILE A 118 -10.20 4.07 -18.99
N PHE A 119 -9.07 3.94 -19.69
CA PHE A 119 -7.78 3.76 -19.05
C PHE A 119 -7.42 4.94 -18.15
N ILE A 120 -7.62 6.19 -18.62
CA ILE A 120 -7.40 7.39 -17.80
C ILE A 120 -8.35 7.44 -16.60
N GLY A 121 -9.64 7.17 -16.80
CA GLY A 121 -10.59 7.08 -15.70
C GLY A 121 -10.13 6.07 -14.64
N THR A 122 -9.70 4.89 -15.08
CA THR A 122 -9.17 3.81 -14.22
C THR A 122 -7.90 4.22 -13.49
N ALA A 123 -6.96 4.89 -14.17
CA ALA A 123 -5.73 5.38 -13.56
C ALA A 123 -5.97 6.40 -12.44
N LEU A 124 -7.09 7.13 -12.47
CA LEU A 124 -7.45 8.10 -11.43
C LEU A 124 -8.18 7.50 -10.22
N THR A 125 -8.49 6.20 -10.21
CA THR A 125 -9.15 5.55 -9.06
C THR A 125 -8.17 5.09 -7.99
N ALA A 126 -6.94 4.76 -8.36
CA ALA A 126 -5.98 4.16 -7.44
C ALA A 126 -5.50 5.15 -6.37
N THR A 127 -5.64 4.79 -5.09
CA THR A 127 -5.22 5.60 -3.94
C THR A 127 -3.93 5.05 -3.30
N SER A 128 -3.13 5.92 -2.66
CA SER A 128 -1.96 5.51 -1.84
C SER A 128 -2.24 5.62 -0.34
N ILE A 129 -2.58 4.50 0.30
CA ILE A 129 -2.81 4.43 1.75
C ILE A 129 -1.52 4.61 2.56
N ALA A 130 -0.38 4.12 2.04
CA ALA A 130 0.92 4.15 2.72
C ALA A 130 1.36 5.57 3.10
N ILE A 131 1.35 6.46 2.11
CA ILE A 131 1.73 7.86 2.29
C ILE A 131 0.72 8.55 3.21
N THR A 132 -0.58 8.38 2.92
CA THR A 132 -1.65 9.04 3.67
C THR A 132 -1.62 8.66 5.15
N ALA A 133 -1.50 7.37 5.46
CA ALA A 133 -1.45 6.89 6.83
C ALA A 133 -0.15 7.33 7.55
N ASN A 134 0.98 7.37 6.86
CA ASN A 134 2.22 7.89 7.45
C ASN A 134 2.11 9.39 7.77
N VAL A 135 1.54 10.20 6.87
CA VAL A 135 1.29 11.63 7.11
C VAL A 135 0.35 11.83 8.31
N LEU A 136 -0.74 11.05 8.39
CA LEU A 136 -1.67 11.12 9.52
C LEU A 136 -1.01 10.72 10.85
N ARG A 137 -0.08 9.76 10.82
CA ARG A 137 0.74 9.35 11.96
C ARG A 137 1.70 10.46 12.40
N GLU A 138 2.42 11.07 11.46
CA GLU A 138 3.32 12.21 11.71
C GLU A 138 2.57 13.40 12.35
N MET A 139 1.32 13.63 11.92
CA MET A 139 0.47 14.68 12.48
C MET A 139 -0.15 14.32 13.84
N GLY A 140 0.03 13.09 14.33
CA GLY A 140 -0.64 12.60 15.55
C GLY A 140 -2.16 12.52 15.41
N LYS A 141 -2.68 12.35 14.18
CA LYS A 141 -4.11 12.32 13.86
C LYS A 141 -4.63 10.95 13.45
N LEU A 142 -3.78 9.92 13.48
CA LEU A 142 -4.09 8.57 12.99
C LEU A 142 -5.33 7.94 13.65
N HIS A 143 -5.60 8.23 14.92
CA HIS A 143 -6.78 7.70 15.64
C HIS A 143 -8.06 8.54 15.51
N GLN A 144 -8.03 9.65 14.76
CA GLN A 144 -9.22 10.49 14.57
C GLN A 144 -10.29 9.78 13.74
N PRO A 145 -11.59 10.09 13.92
CA PRO A 145 -12.67 9.44 13.16
C PRO A 145 -12.51 9.57 11.64
N PHE A 146 -12.03 10.72 11.15
CA PHE A 146 -11.80 10.91 9.72
C PHE A 146 -10.61 10.08 9.21
N ALA A 147 -9.56 9.88 10.02
CA ALA A 147 -8.42 9.05 9.66
C ALA A 147 -8.81 7.57 9.57
N LYS A 148 -9.58 7.08 10.55
CA LYS A 148 -10.21 5.74 10.53
C LYS A 148 -11.08 5.55 9.28
N ALA A 149 -11.84 6.57 8.89
CA ALA A 149 -12.65 6.54 7.69
C ALA A 149 -11.81 6.47 6.40
N ILE A 150 -10.72 7.23 6.30
CA ILE A 150 -9.80 7.19 5.15
C ILE A 150 -9.16 5.80 5.04
N ILE A 151 -8.64 5.26 6.14
CA ILE A 151 -7.94 3.96 6.15
C ILE A 151 -8.91 2.81 5.89
N GLY A 152 -10.09 2.81 6.52
CA GLY A 152 -11.12 1.81 6.27
C GLY A 152 -11.67 1.87 4.84
N ALA A 153 -11.84 3.07 4.27
CA ALA A 153 -12.24 3.24 2.89
C ALA A 153 -11.15 2.72 1.93
N ALA A 154 -9.87 2.96 2.22
CA ALA A 154 -8.76 2.53 1.37
C ALA A 154 -8.65 1.01 1.20
N VAL A 155 -9.00 0.21 2.22
CA VAL A 155 -9.05 -1.27 2.08
C VAL A 155 -10.14 -1.70 1.09
N ILE A 156 -11.29 -1.02 1.12
CA ILE A 156 -12.41 -1.29 0.19
C ILE A 156 -12.06 -0.76 -1.21
N ASP A 157 -11.44 0.40 -1.29
CA ASP A 157 -10.96 1.06 -2.49
C ASP A 157 -10.00 0.17 -3.29
N ASP A 158 -9.13 -0.58 -2.62
CA ASP A 158 -8.19 -1.51 -3.26
C ASP A 158 -8.93 -2.64 -4.01
N VAL A 159 -10.01 -3.17 -3.40
CA VAL A 159 -10.88 -4.16 -4.04
C VAL A 159 -11.66 -3.55 -5.20
N LEU A 160 -12.17 -2.33 -5.04
CA LEU A 160 -12.90 -1.63 -6.11
C LEU A 160 -11.97 -1.29 -7.28
N SER A 161 -10.75 -0.83 -7.01
CA SER A 161 -9.74 -0.50 -8.02
C SER A 161 -9.34 -1.73 -8.83
N LEU A 162 -9.23 -2.90 -8.19
CA LEU A 162 -9.08 -4.19 -8.87
C LEU A 162 -10.22 -4.46 -9.86
N ILE A 163 -11.48 -4.17 -9.51
CA ILE A 163 -12.63 -4.36 -10.40
C ILE A 163 -12.52 -3.44 -11.61
N VAL A 164 -12.27 -2.14 -11.37
CA VAL A 164 -12.17 -1.14 -12.43
C VAL A 164 -11.02 -1.48 -13.38
N LEU A 165 -9.87 -1.91 -12.83
CA LEU A 165 -8.71 -2.33 -13.61
C LEU A 165 -8.99 -3.60 -14.43
N SER A 166 -9.62 -4.62 -13.84
CA SER A 166 -10.01 -5.85 -14.55
C SER A 166 -10.98 -5.55 -15.69
N VAL A 167 -11.98 -4.69 -15.47
CA VAL A 167 -12.92 -4.25 -16.51
C VAL A 167 -12.20 -3.52 -17.63
N CYS A 168 -11.28 -2.61 -17.30
CA CYS A 168 -10.48 -1.88 -18.28
C CYS A 168 -9.63 -2.82 -19.13
N GLN A 169 -8.98 -3.81 -18.51
CA GLN A 169 -8.12 -4.77 -19.19
C GLN A 169 -8.92 -5.69 -20.13
N ASP A 170 -10.01 -6.28 -19.65
CA ASP A 170 -10.89 -7.15 -20.44
C ASP A 170 -11.43 -6.39 -21.67
N LEU A 171 -11.99 -5.20 -21.43
CA LEU A 171 -12.59 -4.40 -22.49
C LEU A 171 -11.54 -3.98 -23.53
N SER A 172 -10.33 -3.62 -23.11
CA SER A 172 -9.25 -3.25 -24.02
C SER A 172 -8.66 -4.44 -24.81
N ALA A 173 -8.68 -5.64 -24.23
CA ALA A 173 -8.07 -6.83 -24.82
C ALA A 173 -9.02 -7.59 -25.75
N THR A 174 -10.29 -7.75 -25.36
CA THR A 174 -11.25 -8.62 -26.05
C THR A 174 -12.49 -7.88 -26.56
N GLY A 175 -12.73 -6.65 -26.10
CA GLY A 175 -13.97 -5.91 -26.37
C GLY A 175 -15.20 -6.46 -25.62
N GLU A 176 -15.04 -7.52 -24.82
CA GLU A 176 -16.11 -8.18 -24.07
C GLU A 176 -15.75 -8.25 -22.58
N LEU A 177 -16.76 -8.22 -21.71
CA LEU A 177 -16.57 -8.32 -20.27
C LEU A 177 -16.67 -9.79 -19.82
N ALA A 178 -15.62 -10.31 -19.20
CA ALA A 178 -15.64 -11.64 -18.59
C ALA A 178 -16.30 -11.57 -17.20
N VAL A 179 -17.62 -11.38 -17.16
CA VAL A 179 -18.40 -11.18 -15.92
C VAL A 179 -18.15 -12.28 -14.88
N SER A 180 -17.99 -13.53 -15.31
CA SER A 180 -17.68 -14.67 -14.43
C SER A 180 -16.30 -14.55 -13.78
N GLY A 181 -15.29 -14.08 -14.53
CA GLY A 181 -13.94 -13.83 -14.03
C GLY A 181 -13.91 -12.70 -13.00
N ILE A 182 -14.56 -11.58 -13.32
CA ILE A 182 -14.70 -10.43 -12.42
C ILE A 182 -15.39 -10.85 -11.12
N LEU A 183 -16.52 -11.57 -11.21
CA LEU A 183 -17.25 -12.03 -10.02
C LEU A 183 -16.41 -12.95 -9.14
N PHE A 184 -15.65 -13.87 -9.74
CA PHE A 184 -14.76 -14.75 -9.02
C PHE A 184 -13.63 -13.99 -8.32
N MET A 185 -13.07 -12.97 -8.97
CA MET A 185 -12.04 -12.10 -8.40
C MET A 185 -12.57 -11.32 -7.19
N ILE A 186 -13.78 -10.75 -7.30
CA ILE A 186 -14.47 -10.05 -6.21
C ILE A 186 -14.69 -10.98 -5.02
N ILE A 187 -15.22 -12.18 -5.25
CA ILE A 187 -15.49 -13.15 -4.17
C ILE A 187 -14.21 -13.53 -3.46
N LYS A 188 -13.13 -13.81 -4.20
CA LYS A 188 -11.82 -14.11 -3.60
C LYS A 188 -11.29 -12.93 -2.80
N ALA A 189 -11.35 -11.71 -3.35
CA ALA A 189 -10.87 -10.49 -2.72
C ALA A 189 -11.60 -10.19 -1.40
N PHE A 190 -12.93 -10.12 -1.43
CA PHE A 190 -13.71 -9.93 -0.20
C PHE A 190 -13.56 -11.09 0.77
N GLY A 191 -13.50 -12.32 0.26
CA GLY A 191 -13.25 -13.51 1.08
C GLY A 191 -11.93 -13.41 1.84
N PHE A 192 -10.85 -13.00 1.16
CA PHE A 192 -9.54 -12.78 1.77
C PHE A 192 -9.59 -11.65 2.80
N VAL A 193 -10.18 -10.49 2.49
CA VAL A 193 -10.28 -9.37 3.44
C VAL A 193 -11.04 -9.76 4.70
N ILE A 194 -12.19 -10.44 4.56
CA ILE A 194 -13.01 -10.85 5.70
C ILE A 194 -12.30 -11.91 6.54
N VAL A 195 -11.79 -12.98 5.91
CA VAL A 195 -11.12 -14.07 6.63
C VAL A 195 -9.81 -13.58 7.25
N GLY A 196 -9.02 -12.81 6.50
CA GLY A 196 -7.78 -12.18 6.94
C GLY A 196 -8.02 -11.30 8.15
N ALA A 197 -8.94 -10.34 8.07
CA ALA A 197 -9.27 -9.47 9.22
C ALA A 197 -9.76 -10.26 10.45
N LEU A 198 -10.57 -11.31 10.26
CA LEU A 198 -11.05 -12.13 11.37
C LEU A 198 -9.92 -12.92 12.04
N VAL A 199 -9.01 -13.50 11.25
CA VAL A 199 -7.86 -14.24 11.76
C VAL A 199 -6.86 -13.27 12.41
N GLY A 200 -6.51 -12.18 11.73
CA GLY A 200 -5.64 -11.10 12.18
C GLY A 200 -6.09 -10.46 13.48
N ALA A 201 -7.39 -10.18 13.64
CA ALA A 201 -7.91 -9.55 14.86
C ALA A 201 -8.17 -10.51 16.02
N LYS A 202 -8.57 -11.77 15.75
CA LYS A 202 -9.06 -12.68 16.81
C LYS A 202 -8.10 -13.82 17.13
N PHE A 203 -7.40 -14.35 16.12
CA PHE A 203 -6.55 -15.53 16.27
C PHE A 203 -5.10 -15.13 16.53
N ILE A 204 -4.53 -14.22 15.72
CA ILE A 204 -3.13 -13.79 15.83
C ILE A 204 -2.79 -13.21 17.22
N PRO A 205 -3.59 -12.29 17.82
CA PRO A 205 -3.23 -11.71 19.10
C PRO A 205 -3.29 -12.74 20.23
N LYS A 206 -4.22 -13.69 20.15
CA LYS A 206 -4.30 -14.81 21.12
C LYS A 206 -3.08 -15.72 21.01
N LEU A 207 -2.65 -16.00 19.79
CA LEU A 207 -1.47 -16.81 19.53
C LEU A 207 -0.21 -16.11 20.05
N LEU A 208 -0.04 -14.81 19.75
CA LEU A 208 1.07 -13.99 20.26
C LEU A 208 1.11 -13.95 21.79
N ASN A 209 -0.02 -13.68 22.45
CA ASN A 209 -0.11 -13.67 23.92
C ASN A 209 0.19 -15.04 24.54
N TRP A 210 -0.24 -16.12 23.90
CA TRP A 210 0.09 -17.47 24.35
C TRP A 210 1.59 -17.77 24.20
N MET A 211 2.19 -17.35 23.07
CA MET A 211 3.64 -17.51 22.81
C MET A 211 4.49 -16.74 23.81
N ASP A 212 4.10 -15.52 24.17
CA ASP A 212 4.82 -14.68 25.14
C ASP A 212 4.90 -15.32 26.54
N GLY A 213 3.90 -16.14 26.90
CA GLY A 213 3.91 -16.94 28.12
C GLY A 213 4.90 -18.12 28.13
N THR A 214 5.50 -18.48 26.98
CA THR A 214 6.35 -19.67 26.86
C THR A 214 7.79 -19.42 27.31
N ARG A 215 8.48 -20.51 27.72
CA ARG A 215 9.91 -20.45 28.08
C ARG A 215 10.82 -20.05 26.91
N ILE A 216 10.36 -20.23 25.66
CA ILE A 216 11.12 -19.91 24.46
C ILE A 216 11.21 -18.39 24.29
N VAL A 217 10.10 -17.66 24.39
CA VAL A 217 10.10 -16.19 24.26
C VAL A 217 10.91 -15.52 25.36
N ARG A 218 10.85 -16.04 26.59
CA ARG A 218 11.70 -15.54 27.69
C ARG A 218 13.20 -15.70 27.43
N LYS A 219 13.58 -16.70 26.63
CA LYS A 219 14.99 -16.97 26.27
C LYS A 219 15.40 -16.24 24.99
N PHE A 220 14.46 -16.01 24.07
CA PHE A 220 14.65 -15.37 22.77
C PHE A 220 13.56 -14.31 22.52
N PRO A 221 13.74 -13.08 23.03
CA PRO A 221 12.74 -12.01 22.93
C PRO A 221 12.39 -11.63 21.48
N GLU A 222 13.33 -11.77 20.55
CA GLU A 222 13.17 -11.50 19.13
C GLU A 222 12.18 -12.44 18.42
N PHE A 223 11.84 -13.57 19.03
CA PHE A 223 10.94 -14.56 18.45
C PHE A 223 9.57 -13.98 18.09
N VAL A 224 9.01 -13.12 18.95
CA VAL A 224 7.70 -12.48 18.72
C VAL A 224 7.76 -11.56 17.50
N PHE A 225 8.82 -10.78 17.38
CA PHE A 225 9.04 -9.91 16.22
C PHE A 225 9.18 -10.70 14.92
N ILE A 226 10.02 -11.75 14.91
CA ILE A 226 10.22 -12.60 13.73
C ILE A 226 8.89 -13.24 13.31
N PHE A 227 8.11 -13.74 14.27
CA PHE A 227 6.82 -14.35 14.00
C PHE A 227 5.79 -13.35 13.47
N ALA A 228 5.75 -12.15 14.03
CA ALA A 228 4.90 -11.05 13.57
C ALA A 228 5.23 -10.68 12.11
N MET A 229 6.51 -10.52 11.79
CA MET A 229 6.98 -10.27 10.42
C MET A 229 6.65 -11.43 9.47
N MET A 230 6.79 -12.67 9.92
CA MET A 230 6.41 -13.85 9.14
C MET A 230 4.93 -13.82 8.75
N ILE A 231 4.04 -13.46 9.67
CA ILE A 231 2.61 -13.34 9.39
C ILE A 231 2.34 -12.19 8.41
N ALA A 232 2.97 -11.03 8.62
CA ALA A 232 2.79 -9.86 7.75
C ALA A 232 3.13 -10.19 6.29
N PHE A 233 4.29 -10.81 6.05
CA PHE A 233 4.69 -11.23 4.71
C PHE A 233 3.85 -12.38 4.15
N PHE A 234 3.39 -13.30 5.00
CA PHE A 234 2.47 -14.35 4.58
C PHE A 234 1.14 -13.78 4.08
N TYR A 235 0.57 -12.81 4.80
CA TYR A 235 -0.65 -12.12 4.40
C TYR A 235 -0.44 -11.29 3.12
N ALA A 236 0.69 -10.58 3.02
CA ALA A 236 1.06 -9.84 1.82
C ALA A 236 1.09 -10.75 0.59
N MET A 237 1.76 -11.91 0.69
CA MET A 237 1.79 -12.92 -0.37
C MET A 237 0.40 -13.45 -0.71
N CYS A 238 -0.43 -13.74 0.29
CA CYS A 238 -1.81 -14.20 0.06
C CYS A 238 -2.68 -13.13 -0.63
N ALA A 239 -2.49 -11.84 -0.30
CA ALA A 239 -3.22 -10.74 -0.93
C ALA A 239 -2.89 -10.62 -2.41
N GLU A 240 -1.60 -10.64 -2.77
CA GLU A 240 -1.15 -10.63 -4.17
C GLU A 240 -1.69 -11.82 -4.95
N ALA A 241 -1.69 -13.02 -4.36
CA ALA A 241 -2.23 -14.23 -4.99
C ALA A 241 -3.75 -14.14 -5.28
N VAL A 242 -4.45 -13.26 -4.57
CA VAL A 242 -5.88 -12.99 -4.75
C VAL A 242 -6.13 -11.76 -5.65
N GLY A 243 -5.09 -10.98 -5.95
CA GLY A 243 -5.13 -9.80 -6.83
C GLY A 243 -5.24 -8.46 -6.10
N ILE A 244 -5.23 -8.46 -4.76
CA ILE A 244 -5.21 -7.23 -3.94
C ILE A 244 -3.75 -6.82 -3.71
N SER A 245 -3.47 -5.54 -3.39
CA SER A 245 -2.12 -5.13 -3.04
C SER A 245 -1.55 -5.90 -1.83
N ALA A 246 -0.27 -6.25 -1.91
CA ALA A 246 0.50 -6.86 -0.82
C ALA A 246 0.39 -6.07 0.49
N ILE A 247 0.35 -4.76 0.33
CA ILE A 247 0.33 -3.78 1.40
C ILE A 247 -0.99 -3.87 2.19
N VAL A 248 -2.13 -4.06 1.53
CA VAL A 248 -3.42 -4.32 2.20
C VAL A 248 -3.40 -5.66 2.91
N GLY A 249 -2.76 -6.69 2.34
CA GLY A 249 -2.52 -7.95 3.03
C GLY A 249 -1.80 -7.76 4.35
N ALA A 250 -0.66 -7.07 4.34
CA ALA A 250 0.15 -6.83 5.53
C ALA A 250 -0.56 -5.97 6.61
N PHE A 251 -1.50 -5.12 6.20
CA PHE A 251 -2.30 -4.30 7.09
C PHE A 251 -3.35 -5.09 7.90
N LEU A 252 -3.90 -6.16 7.32
CA LEU A 252 -4.98 -6.99 7.90
C LEU A 252 -4.49 -7.96 8.97
#